data_AF-A0A2J0M4T0-F1
#
_entry.id   AF-A0A2J0M4T0-F1
#
_cell.length_a   1.000
_cell.length_b   1.000
_cell.length_c   1.000
_cell.angle_alpha   90.00
_cell.angle_beta   90.00
_cell.angle_gamma   90.00
#
_symmetry.space_group_name_H-M   'P 1'
#
loop_
_entity.id
_entity.type
_entity.pdbx_description
1 polymer ?
#
loop_
_entity_poly.entity_id
_entity_poly.type
_entity_poly.pdbx_seq_one_letter_code
_entity_poly.pdbx_strand_id
1 'polypeptide(L)'
;MLNQEFFYPLFGWFDKDFFRNLQKAVKEKYRFIGNNDDKIFFLKSLLCFQMIKNYRIPLHAVRKYLKSETDLEKLNKEIKSMDFKIDYSWAVWLRDKKMGRLAKKFFKSRIRMIGTDEEFNEFALRYLISIWLIDWEGPLYVLLQLTKKGIVNLHELNDVLSMWDFTSIFNNY
;
A
#
# COMPACT_ATOMS: atom_id res chain seq x y z
N MET A 1 -17.86 -19.49 -4.27
CA MET A 1 -16.60 -18.86 -3.84
C MET A 1 -15.87 -18.46 -5.10
N LEU A 2 -15.74 -17.17 -5.39
CA LEU A 2 -14.92 -16.71 -6.52
C LEU A 2 -13.47 -17.01 -6.18
N ASN A 3 -12.75 -17.71 -7.05
CA ASN A 3 -11.36 -18.08 -6.79
C ASN A 3 -10.49 -16.83 -6.66
N GLN A 4 -9.54 -16.84 -5.69
CA GLN A 4 -8.56 -15.77 -5.48
C GLN A 4 -7.85 -15.37 -6.77
N GLU A 5 -7.63 -16.33 -7.68
CA GLU A 5 -7.02 -16.11 -9.00
C GLU A 5 -7.76 -15.08 -9.86
N PHE A 6 -9.07 -14.94 -9.69
CA PHE A 6 -9.89 -14.01 -10.47
C PHE A 6 -9.81 -12.58 -9.95
N PHE A 7 -9.53 -12.35 -8.67
CA PHE A 7 -9.42 -10.99 -8.12
C PHE A 7 -7.99 -10.53 -7.89
N TYR A 8 -7.09 -11.48 -7.63
CA TYR A 8 -5.68 -11.26 -7.39
C TYR A 8 -4.88 -12.11 -8.38
N PRO A 9 -4.67 -11.64 -9.62
CA PRO A 9 -3.85 -12.37 -10.55
C PRO A 9 -2.38 -12.37 -10.10
N LEU A 10 -1.99 -13.43 -9.40
CA LEU A 10 -0.62 -13.64 -8.93
C LEU A 10 0.21 -14.28 -10.04
N PHE A 11 0.67 -13.45 -10.97
CA PHE A 11 1.31 -13.88 -12.22
C PHE A 11 2.69 -14.55 -12.03
N GLY A 12 3.48 -14.13 -11.03
CA GLY A 12 4.86 -14.61 -10.83
C GLY A 12 5.09 -15.37 -9.52
N TRP A 13 6.22 -16.10 -9.44
CA TRP A 13 6.64 -16.79 -8.21
C TRP A 13 6.85 -15.81 -7.04
N PHE A 14 7.40 -14.64 -7.32
CA PHE A 14 7.50 -13.55 -6.35
C PHE A 14 6.13 -13.13 -5.80
N ASP A 15 5.14 -12.90 -6.67
CA ASP A 15 3.80 -12.43 -6.26
C ASP A 15 3.12 -13.48 -5.37
N LYS A 16 3.22 -14.77 -5.74
CA LYS A 16 2.70 -15.89 -4.96
C LYS A 16 3.36 -16.03 -3.59
N ASP A 17 4.69 -15.95 -3.54
CA ASP A 17 5.44 -16.03 -2.27
C ASP A 17 5.13 -14.84 -1.36
N PHE A 18 5.15 -13.63 -1.93
CA PHE A 18 4.94 -12.43 -1.14
C PHE A 18 3.51 -12.34 -0.60
N PHE A 19 2.51 -12.73 -1.40
CA PHE A 19 1.13 -12.83 -0.94
C PHE A 19 0.97 -13.81 0.24
N ARG A 20 1.64 -14.98 0.19
CA ARG A 20 1.66 -15.93 1.33
C ARG A 20 2.29 -15.32 2.58
N ASN A 21 3.38 -14.56 2.43
CA ASN A 21 4.01 -13.86 3.56
C ASN A 21 3.08 -12.79 4.15
N LEU A 22 2.30 -12.09 3.32
CA LEU A 22 1.31 -11.12 3.80
C LEU A 22 0.13 -11.80 4.50
N GLN A 23 -0.37 -12.93 3.99
CA GLN A 23 -1.38 -13.74 4.68
C GLN A 23 -0.89 -14.17 6.07
N LYS A 24 0.35 -14.64 6.16
CA LYS A 24 1.00 -14.96 7.44
C LYS A 24 1.08 -13.74 8.34
N ALA A 25 1.53 -12.60 7.81
CA ALA A 25 1.68 -11.36 8.55
C ALA A 25 0.34 -10.85 9.12
N VAL A 26 -0.76 -10.98 8.38
CA VAL A 26 -2.10 -10.65 8.89
C VAL A 26 -2.48 -11.61 10.02
N LYS A 27 -2.40 -12.92 9.79
CA LYS A 27 -2.75 -13.94 10.80
C LYS A 27 -1.95 -13.80 12.10
N GLU A 28 -0.67 -13.48 12.00
CA GLU A 28 0.25 -13.32 13.13
C GLU A 28 0.33 -11.87 13.65
N LYS A 29 -0.47 -10.94 13.10
CA LYS A 29 -0.57 -9.53 13.51
C LYS A 29 0.78 -8.79 13.52
N TYR A 30 1.50 -8.84 12.40
CA TYR A 30 2.80 -8.17 12.26
C TYR A 30 2.66 -6.65 12.45
N ARG A 31 3.70 -6.05 13.02
CA ARG A 31 3.74 -4.63 13.38
C ARG A 31 4.79 -3.87 12.59
N PHE A 32 4.47 -2.65 12.17
CA PHE A 32 5.38 -1.72 11.52
C PHE A 32 5.85 -0.67 12.54
N ILE A 33 7.07 -0.84 13.02
CA ILE A 33 7.66 -0.05 14.11
C ILE A 33 8.43 1.13 13.51
N GLY A 34 8.13 2.33 13.97
CA GLY A 34 8.79 3.56 13.55
C GLY A 34 8.13 4.78 14.17
N ASN A 35 8.82 5.92 14.11
CA ASN A 35 8.22 7.20 14.53
C ASN A 35 7.13 7.64 13.53
N ASN A 36 6.42 8.72 13.85
CA ASN A 36 5.34 9.22 13.01
C ASN A 36 5.81 9.64 11.60
N ASP A 37 7.03 10.18 11.47
CA ASP A 37 7.57 10.59 10.17
C ASP A 37 7.88 9.38 9.28
N ASP A 38 8.39 8.30 9.86
CA ASP A 38 8.63 7.03 9.18
C ASP A 38 7.31 6.40 8.69
N LYS A 39 6.27 6.44 9.52
CA LYS A 39 4.93 5.96 9.14
C LYS A 39 4.33 6.79 8.01
N ILE A 40 4.41 8.12 8.09
CA ILE A 40 3.95 9.04 7.04
C ILE A 40 4.70 8.79 5.73
N PHE A 41 6.03 8.64 5.78
CA PHE A 41 6.83 8.37 4.59
C PHE A 41 6.45 7.02 3.98
N PHE A 42 6.29 5.97 4.79
CA PHE A 42 5.92 4.66 4.31
C PHE A 42 4.53 4.65 3.67
N LEU A 43 3.54 5.29 4.32
CA LEU A 43 2.18 5.45 3.78
C LEU A 43 2.16 6.21 2.45
N LYS A 44 2.94 7.29 2.34
CA LYS A 44 3.13 8.02 1.07
C LYS A 44 3.72 7.14 -0.01
N SER A 45 4.68 6.30 0.36
CA SER A 45 5.36 5.38 -0.56
C SER A 45 4.39 4.32 -1.07
N LEU A 46 3.64 3.67 -0.17
CA LEU A 46 2.60 2.68 -0.50
C LEU A 46 1.62 3.24 -1.53
N LEU A 47 1.00 4.38 -1.24
CA LEU A 47 0.03 5.04 -2.14
C LEU A 47 0.63 5.49 -3.48
N CYS A 48 1.95 5.43 -3.65
CA CYS A 48 2.64 5.78 -4.89
C CYS A 48 3.31 4.58 -5.60
N PHE A 49 3.39 3.39 -5.00
CA PHE A 49 4.11 2.26 -5.60
C PHE A 49 3.61 1.91 -7.01
N GLN A 50 2.29 1.85 -7.19
CA GLN A 50 1.66 1.56 -8.48
C GLN A 50 1.87 2.65 -9.53
N MET A 51 2.33 3.84 -9.13
CA MET A 51 2.66 4.92 -10.05
C MET A 51 4.12 4.84 -10.55
N ILE A 52 4.85 3.79 -10.19
CA ILE A 52 6.23 3.55 -10.62
C ILE A 52 6.22 2.53 -11.75
N LYS A 53 6.96 2.81 -12.83
CA LYS A 53 7.07 1.92 -14.00
C LYS A 53 7.43 0.47 -13.64
N ASN A 54 8.24 0.27 -12.60
CA ASN A 54 8.52 -1.04 -12.03
C ASN A 54 8.13 -1.09 -10.54
N TYR A 55 6.83 -1.09 -10.28
CA TYR A 55 6.25 -1.10 -8.93
C TYR A 55 6.70 -2.30 -8.08
N ARG A 56 7.21 -3.39 -8.68
CA ARG A 56 7.73 -4.55 -7.94
C ARG A 56 9.04 -4.28 -7.21
N ILE A 57 9.87 -3.32 -7.66
CA ILE A 57 11.13 -2.97 -7.01
C ILE A 57 10.95 -2.64 -5.52
N PRO A 58 10.09 -1.68 -5.13
CA PRO A 58 9.87 -1.41 -3.71
C PRO A 58 9.21 -2.58 -2.96
N LEU A 59 8.43 -3.43 -3.63
CA LEU A 59 7.85 -4.62 -3.00
C LEU A 59 8.92 -5.65 -2.61
N HIS A 60 10.04 -5.74 -3.33
CA HIS A 60 11.17 -6.58 -2.91
C HIS A 60 11.78 -6.08 -1.60
N ALA A 61 11.92 -4.77 -1.41
CA ALA A 61 12.35 -4.21 -0.12
C ALA A 61 11.34 -4.54 0.98
N VAL A 62 10.05 -4.30 0.75
CA VAL A 62 9.01 -4.63 1.74
C VAL A 62 9.08 -6.11 2.12
N ARG A 63 9.14 -7.02 1.13
CA ARG A 63 9.28 -8.47 1.39
C ARG A 63 10.53 -8.80 2.21
N LYS A 64 11.67 -8.19 1.90
CA LYS A 64 12.95 -8.41 2.60
C LYS A 64 12.87 -8.03 4.08
N TYR A 65 12.16 -6.95 4.41
CA TYR A 65 12.03 -6.45 5.79
C TYR A 65 10.79 -6.97 6.52
N LEU A 66 9.81 -7.56 5.83
CA LEU A 66 8.57 -8.03 6.43
C LEU A 66 8.85 -9.15 7.45
N LYS A 67 8.68 -8.80 8.72
CA LYS A 67 8.83 -9.66 9.90
C LYS A 67 7.77 -9.30 10.92
N SER A 68 7.65 -10.08 12.00
CA SER A 68 6.74 -9.82 13.11
C SER A 68 6.82 -8.37 13.61
N GLU A 69 8.03 -7.82 13.64
CA GLU A 69 8.29 -6.40 13.83
C GLU A 69 9.15 -5.89 12.67
N THR A 70 8.53 -5.08 11.81
CA THR A 70 9.16 -4.47 10.64
C THR A 70 9.63 -3.08 10.99
N ASP A 71 10.95 -2.88 11.00
CA ASP A 71 11.60 -1.59 11.24
C ASP A 71 11.44 -0.66 10.02
N LEU A 72 10.58 0.35 10.18
CA LEU A 72 10.27 1.30 9.11
C LEU A 72 11.45 2.21 8.79
N GLU A 73 12.31 2.54 9.74
CA GLU A 73 13.46 3.41 9.48
C GLU A 73 14.41 2.73 8.49
N LYS A 74 14.72 1.44 8.73
CA LYS A 74 15.55 0.63 7.81
C LYS A 74 14.89 0.44 6.45
N LEU A 75 13.61 0.07 6.43
CA LEU A 75 12.85 -0.11 5.19
C LEU A 75 12.80 1.18 4.37
N ASN A 76 12.53 2.31 5.01
CA ASN A 76 12.45 3.63 4.37
C ASN A 76 13.79 4.06 3.78
N LYS A 77 14.92 3.77 4.45
CA LYS A 77 16.26 4.00 3.89
C LYS A 77 16.47 3.21 2.61
N GLU A 78 16.06 1.95 2.56
CA GLU A 78 16.18 1.14 1.35
C GLU A 78 15.28 1.67 0.22
N ILE A 79 14.01 2.00 0.51
CA ILE A 79 13.08 2.59 -0.46
C ILE A 79 13.61 3.91 -1.02
N LYS A 80 14.22 4.78 -0.20
CA LYS A 80 14.82 6.05 -0.64
C LYS A 80 16.06 5.85 -1.52
N SER A 81 16.80 4.76 -1.32
CA SER A 81 18.00 4.43 -2.10
C SER A 81 17.67 3.88 -3.49
N MET A 82 16.50 3.26 -3.63
CA MET A 82 15.91 2.96 -4.93
C MET A 82 15.56 4.32 -5.55
N ASP A 83 16.00 4.64 -6.77
CA ASP A 83 15.72 5.92 -7.44
C ASP A 83 14.20 6.10 -7.65
N PHE A 84 13.50 6.46 -6.58
CA PHE A 84 12.06 6.50 -6.43
C PHE A 84 11.53 7.72 -7.19
N LYS A 85 11.54 7.61 -8.52
CA LYS A 85 10.98 8.60 -9.42
C LYS A 85 9.61 8.11 -9.84
N ILE A 86 8.60 8.84 -9.37
CA ILE A 86 7.25 8.60 -9.85
C ILE A 86 7.22 9.01 -11.33
N ASP A 87 7.08 8.01 -12.19
CA ASP A 87 7.08 8.16 -13.64
C ASP A 87 5.66 7.97 -14.15
N TYR A 88 5.11 9.01 -14.76
CA TYR A 88 3.76 9.02 -15.33
C TYR A 88 3.80 9.07 -16.86
N SER A 89 4.97 8.87 -17.49
CA SER A 89 5.11 8.88 -18.95
C SER A 89 4.25 7.80 -19.62
N TRP A 90 3.91 6.74 -18.89
CA TRP A 90 3.02 5.67 -19.33
C TRP A 90 1.52 6.03 -19.25
N ALA A 91 1.14 7.09 -18.54
CA ALA A 91 -0.27 7.45 -18.32
C ALA A 91 -0.87 8.09 -19.59
N VAL A 92 -1.50 7.29 -20.44
CA VAL A 92 -2.11 7.75 -21.71
C VAL A 92 -3.50 8.33 -21.45
N TRP A 93 -4.30 7.68 -20.61
CA TRP A 93 -5.71 8.01 -20.40
C TRP A 93 -5.92 9.18 -19.43
N LEU A 94 -7.05 9.88 -19.60
CA LEU A 94 -7.41 11.04 -18.76
C LEU A 94 -7.51 10.67 -17.27
N ARG A 95 -8.00 9.46 -16.97
CA ARG A 95 -8.14 8.94 -15.61
C ARG A 95 -6.78 8.75 -14.94
N ASP A 96 -5.84 8.10 -15.62
CA ASP A 96 -4.47 7.86 -15.15
C ASP A 96 -3.74 9.17 -14.88
N LYS A 97 -3.89 10.14 -15.80
CA LYS A 97 -3.35 11.50 -15.63
C LYS A 97 -3.92 12.19 -14.39
N LYS A 98 -5.22 12.03 -14.11
CA LYS A 98 -5.87 12.60 -12.91
C LYS A 98 -5.35 11.91 -11.64
N MET A 99 -5.25 10.59 -11.63
CA MET A 99 -4.70 9.81 -10.53
C MET A 99 -3.25 10.21 -10.23
N GLY A 100 -2.41 10.34 -11.26
CA GLY A 100 -1.03 10.78 -11.10
C GLY A 100 -0.90 12.20 -10.54
N ARG A 101 -1.78 13.13 -10.92
CA ARG A 101 -1.83 14.46 -10.29
C ARG A 101 -2.19 14.37 -8.80
N LEU A 102 -3.11 13.49 -8.43
CA LEU A 102 -3.49 13.28 -7.03
C LEU A 102 -2.35 12.68 -6.22
N ALA A 103 -1.73 11.60 -6.72
CA ALA A 103 -0.59 10.96 -6.08
C ALA A 103 0.58 11.95 -5.89
N LYS A 104 0.92 12.73 -6.93
CA LYS A 104 1.96 13.77 -6.84
C LYS A 104 1.63 14.86 -5.81
N LYS A 105 0.38 15.32 -5.77
CA LYS A 105 -0.07 16.32 -4.78
C LYS A 105 0.02 15.76 -3.37
N PHE A 106 -0.45 14.53 -3.19
CA PHE A 106 -0.44 13.82 -1.92
C PHE A 106 0.97 13.61 -1.39
N PHE A 107 1.88 13.08 -2.22
CA PHE A 107 3.28 12.83 -1.84
C PHE A 107 3.99 14.11 -1.35
N LYS A 108 3.72 15.25 -1.99
CA LYS A 108 4.28 16.56 -1.62
C LYS A 108 3.59 17.24 -0.43
N SER A 109 2.37 16.83 -0.09
CA SER A 109 1.60 17.47 0.96
C SER A 109 2.19 17.22 2.35
N ARG A 110 2.00 18.17 3.27
CA ARG A 110 2.16 17.88 4.70
C ARG A 110 0.96 17.07 5.14
N ILE A 111 1.22 15.91 5.73
CA ILE A 111 0.20 14.96 6.16
C ILE A 111 0.16 14.92 7.67
N ARG A 112 -1.04 14.95 8.23
CA ARG A 112 -1.34 14.57 9.60
C ARG A 112 -2.10 13.25 9.57
N MET A 113 -1.58 12.27 10.29
CA MET A 113 -2.22 10.97 10.45
C MET A 113 -3.06 10.96 11.73
N ILE A 114 -4.26 10.40 11.66
CA ILE A 114 -5.19 10.20 12.78
C ILE A 114 -5.53 8.71 12.80
N GLY A 115 -5.35 8.10 13.96
CA GLY A 115 -5.58 6.67 14.20
C GLY A 115 -4.52 6.06 15.09
N THR A 116 -4.68 4.77 15.37
CA THR A 116 -3.83 3.94 16.22
C THR A 116 -2.73 3.24 15.43
N ASP A 117 -1.78 2.66 16.16
CA ASP A 117 -0.72 1.85 15.57
C ASP A 117 -1.28 0.56 14.96
N GLU A 118 -2.31 -0.02 15.57
CA GLU A 118 -3.05 -1.17 15.06
C GLU A 118 -3.70 -0.85 13.71
N GLU A 119 -4.40 0.28 13.60
CA GLU A 119 -5.03 0.71 12.34
C GLU A 119 -3.98 0.99 11.26
N PHE A 120 -2.80 1.50 11.62
CA PHE A 120 -1.70 1.69 10.68
C PHE A 120 -1.17 0.36 10.14
N ASN A 121 -0.98 -0.63 11.03
CA ASN A 121 -0.51 -1.95 10.65
C ASN A 121 -1.52 -2.65 9.72
N GLU A 122 -2.80 -2.56 10.05
CA GLU A 122 -3.88 -3.07 9.22
C GLU A 122 -3.88 -2.40 7.84
N PHE A 123 -3.80 -1.07 7.79
CA PHE A 123 -3.76 -0.31 6.54
C PHE A 123 -2.59 -0.74 5.67
N ALA A 124 -1.39 -0.83 6.24
CA ALA A 124 -0.20 -1.23 5.51
C ALA A 124 -0.36 -2.62 4.88
N LEU A 125 -0.86 -3.60 5.64
CA LEU A 125 -1.07 -4.97 5.15
C LEU A 125 -2.20 -5.04 4.12
N ARG A 126 -3.35 -4.42 4.38
CA ARG A 126 -4.49 -4.37 3.45
C ARG A 126 -4.07 -3.73 2.13
N TYR A 127 -3.34 -2.61 2.20
CA TYR A 127 -2.90 -1.91 1.01
C TYR A 127 -1.90 -2.75 0.22
N LEU A 128 -0.91 -3.37 0.88
CA LEU A 128 0.05 -4.26 0.21
C LEU A 128 -0.63 -5.42 -0.51
N ILE A 129 -1.70 -5.99 0.07
CA ILE A 129 -2.54 -7.00 -0.60
C ILE A 129 -3.29 -6.38 -1.79
N SER A 130 -3.86 -5.19 -1.64
CA SER A 130 -4.67 -4.52 -2.67
C SER A 130 -3.90 -4.22 -3.97
N ILE A 131 -2.57 -4.16 -3.92
CA ILE A 131 -1.68 -3.92 -5.07
C ILE A 131 -1.88 -4.95 -6.19
N TRP A 132 -2.29 -6.18 -5.87
CA TRP A 132 -2.55 -7.20 -6.90
C TRP A 132 -4.02 -7.30 -7.32
N LEU A 133 -4.92 -6.41 -6.87
CA LEU A 133 -6.30 -6.42 -7.36
C LEU A 133 -6.36 -6.14 -8.86
N ILE A 134 -7.25 -6.81 -9.59
CA ILE A 134 -7.51 -6.48 -11.01
C ILE A 134 -7.86 -4.98 -11.17
N ASP A 135 -8.74 -4.47 -10.31
CA ASP A 135 -9.22 -3.08 -10.34
C ASP A 135 -8.54 -2.20 -9.28
N TRP A 136 -7.23 -2.39 -9.02
CA TRP A 136 -6.47 -1.66 -7.99
C TRP A 136 -6.55 -0.12 -8.12
N GLU A 137 -6.84 0.41 -9.31
CA GLU A 137 -7.00 1.84 -9.57
C GLU A 137 -8.18 2.45 -8.79
N GLY A 138 -9.26 1.69 -8.62
CA GLY A 138 -10.46 2.11 -7.89
C GLY A 138 -10.16 2.44 -6.42
N PRO A 139 -9.67 1.46 -5.63
CA PRO A 139 -9.22 1.68 -4.26
C PRO A 139 -8.23 2.84 -4.16
N LEU A 140 -7.19 2.86 -5.01
CA LEU A 140 -6.18 3.92 -4.94
C LEU A 140 -6.79 5.32 -5.18
N TYR A 141 -7.67 5.45 -6.17
CA TYR A 141 -8.32 6.72 -6.45
C TYR A 141 -9.14 7.20 -5.24
N VAL A 142 -9.92 6.31 -4.60
CA VAL A 142 -10.72 6.66 -3.40
C VAL A 142 -9.81 7.07 -2.24
N LEU A 143 -8.75 6.31 -1.95
CA LEU A 143 -7.78 6.65 -0.90
C LEU A 143 -7.12 8.02 -1.14
N LEU A 144 -6.70 8.29 -2.38
CA LEU A 144 -6.11 9.59 -2.74
C LEU A 144 -7.12 10.74 -2.65
N GLN A 145 -8.42 10.48 -2.77
CA GLN A 145 -9.47 11.50 -2.62
C GLN A 145 -9.71 11.85 -1.15
N LEU A 146 -9.78 10.84 -0.29
CA LEU A 146 -9.97 11.02 1.16
C LEU A 146 -8.83 11.82 1.79
N THR A 147 -7.62 11.70 1.23
CA THR A 147 -6.42 12.33 1.76
C THR A 147 -6.12 13.73 1.21
N LYS A 148 -7.00 14.30 0.36
CA LYS A 148 -6.79 15.58 -0.34
C LYS A 148 -6.59 16.81 0.56
N LYS A 149 -6.99 16.73 1.82
CA LYS A 149 -6.87 17.81 2.81
C LYS A 149 -5.62 17.69 3.69
N GLY A 150 -4.71 16.75 3.40
CA GLY A 150 -3.52 16.50 4.21
C GLY A 150 -3.84 15.86 5.56
N ILE A 151 -5.06 15.35 5.73
CA ILE A 151 -5.45 14.53 6.88
C ILE A 151 -5.66 13.11 6.34
N VAL A 152 -5.04 12.14 7.01
CA VAL A 152 -5.19 10.72 6.76
C VAL A 152 -5.86 10.11 7.98
N ASN A 153 -7.12 9.71 7.86
CA ASN A 153 -7.83 8.96 8.89
C ASN A 153 -7.67 7.46 8.60
N LEU A 154 -6.91 6.75 9.42
CA LEU A 154 -6.59 5.33 9.17
C LEU A 154 -7.83 4.44 9.22
N HIS A 155 -8.80 4.74 10.09
CA HIS A 155 -10.07 4.04 10.15
C HIS A 155 -10.80 4.09 8.80
N GLU A 156 -10.97 5.28 8.23
CA GLU A 156 -11.62 5.47 6.93
C GLU A 156 -10.86 4.78 5.79
N LEU A 157 -9.52 4.79 5.82
CA LEU A 157 -8.73 4.09 4.80
C LEU A 157 -8.90 2.57 4.90
N ASN A 158 -8.96 2.02 6.11
CA ASN A 158 -9.21 0.59 6.34
C ASN A 158 -10.63 0.20 5.94
N ASP A 159 -11.64 0.99 6.29
CA ASP A 159 -13.02 0.77 5.89
C ASP A 159 -13.16 0.72 4.37
N VAL A 160 -12.54 1.68 3.67
CA VAL A 160 -12.47 1.69 2.22
C VAL A 160 -11.82 0.38 1.75
N LEU A 161 -10.58 0.09 2.15
CA LEU A 161 -9.88 -1.12 1.70
C LEU A 161 -10.61 -2.43 2.02
N SER A 162 -11.39 -2.48 3.10
CA SER A 162 -12.17 -3.66 3.48
C SER A 162 -13.21 -4.04 2.43
N MET A 163 -13.75 -3.05 1.69
CA MET A 163 -14.70 -3.29 0.58
C MET A 163 -14.07 -4.07 -0.58
N TRP A 164 -12.74 -4.13 -0.65
CA TRP A 164 -12.00 -4.87 -1.67
C TRP A 164 -11.22 -6.07 -1.12
N ASP A 165 -11.41 -6.46 0.15
CA ASP A 165 -10.88 -7.72 0.68
C ASP A 165 -11.78 -8.90 0.29
N PHE A 166 -11.67 -9.35 -0.96
CA PHE A 166 -12.40 -10.53 -1.45
C PHE A 166 -11.80 -11.85 -0.98
N THR A 167 -10.69 -11.80 -0.23
CA THR A 167 -9.95 -12.99 0.21
C THR A 167 -10.32 -13.46 1.60
N SER A 168 -11.12 -12.68 2.34
CA SER A 168 -11.45 -12.94 3.75
C SER A 168 -10.22 -13.04 4.66
N ILE A 169 -9.07 -12.50 4.22
CA ILE A 169 -7.82 -12.56 4.99
C ILE A 169 -7.98 -11.82 6.33
N PHE A 170 -8.81 -10.77 6.34
CA PHE A 170 -9.11 -9.98 7.52
C PHE A 170 -10.47 -10.30 8.18
N ASN A 171 -11.18 -11.35 7.76
CA ASN A 171 -12.50 -11.69 8.31
C ASN A 171 -12.44 -12.48 9.64
N ASN A 172 -11.24 -12.77 10.16
CA ASN A 172 -11.04 -13.52 11.42
C ASN A 172 -10.63 -12.62 12.60
N TYR A 173 -11.00 -11.33 12.59
CA TYR A 173 -10.78 -10.40 13.70
C TYR A 173 -12.04 -10.23 14.54
#